data_AF-A0A7Y4JVX9-F1
#
_entry.id   AF-A0A7Y4JVX9-F1
#
_cell.length_a   1.000
_cell.length_b   1.000
_cell.length_c   1.000
_cell.angle_alpha   90.00
_cell.angle_beta   90.00
_cell.angle_gamma   90.00
#
_symmetry.space_group_name_H-M   'P 1'
#
loop_
_entity.id
_entity.type
_entity.pdbx_description
1 polymer ?
#
loop_
_entity_poly.entity_id
_entity_poly.type
_entity_poly.pdbx_seq_one_letter_code
_entity_poly.pdbx_strand_id
1 'polypeptide(L)'
;MAARLPNGLSLEFVRWQQKSGGDRLHNRHVLTDVGGVALGIGLDAGDTGETDDVLLLPRAQYRLRWSQYVEESGTFECVDRPKVIVGTRTKPLGAHHG
;
A
#
# COMPACT_ATOMS: atom_id res chain seq x y z
N MET A 1 -9.03 -0.93 -14.26
CA MET A 1 -8.04 -1.27 -13.20
C MET A 1 -7.56 -2.71 -13.29
N ALA A 2 -8.43 -3.72 -13.35
CA ALA A 2 -8.04 -5.14 -13.50
C ALA A 2 -7.02 -5.41 -14.62
N ALA A 3 -7.21 -4.82 -15.81
CA ALA A 3 -6.28 -4.96 -16.94
C ALA A 3 -4.89 -4.30 -16.73
N ARG A 4 -4.69 -3.52 -15.65
CA ARG A 4 -3.38 -2.96 -15.28
C ARG A 4 -2.64 -3.83 -14.27
N LEU A 5 -3.34 -4.74 -13.58
CA LEU A 5 -2.80 -5.62 -12.56
C LEU A 5 -2.42 -6.98 -13.17
N PRO A 6 -1.30 -7.61 -12.77
CA PRO A 6 -0.92 -8.95 -13.19
C PRO A 6 -2.07 -9.96 -13.07
N ASN A 7 -2.18 -10.87 -14.04
CA ASN A 7 -3.20 -11.91 -14.00
C ASN A 7 -3.15 -12.71 -12.70
N GLY A 8 -4.29 -12.78 -11.99
CA GLY A 8 -4.43 -13.51 -10.72
C GLY A 8 -4.03 -12.72 -9.46
N LEU A 9 -3.43 -11.52 -9.57
CA LEU A 9 -3.16 -10.68 -8.41
C LEU A 9 -4.47 -10.12 -7.84
N SER A 10 -4.75 -10.37 -6.56
CA SER A 10 -5.89 -9.78 -5.86
C SER A 10 -5.48 -8.49 -5.15
N LEU A 11 -6.27 -7.43 -5.33
CA LEU A 11 -6.15 -6.17 -4.61
C LEU A 11 -7.45 -5.90 -3.85
N GLU A 12 -7.36 -5.83 -2.54
CA GLU A 12 -8.46 -5.41 -1.67
C GLU A 12 -8.26 -3.95 -1.25
N PHE A 13 -9.33 -3.17 -1.30
CA PHE A 13 -9.38 -1.84 -0.71
C PHE A 13 -10.05 -1.93 0.64
N VAL A 14 -9.39 -1.41 1.67
CA VAL A 14 -9.92 -1.31 3.04
C VAL A 14 -9.86 0.15 3.45
N ARG A 15 -10.97 0.68 3.97
CA ARG A 15 -11.02 2.04 4.49
C ARG A 15 -10.89 2.01 6.00
N TRP A 16 -9.79 2.55 6.49
CA TRP A 16 -9.52 2.71 7.91
C TRP A 16 -9.94 4.10 8.40
N GLN A 17 -10.41 4.17 9.64
CA GLN A 17 -10.69 5.41 10.35
C GLN A 17 -9.91 5.47 11.66
N GLN A 18 -9.34 6.63 11.95
CA GLN A 18 -8.74 6.92 13.24
C GLN A 18 -9.81 6.93 14.34
N LYS A 19 -9.50 6.30 15.47
CA LYS A 19 -10.33 6.35 16.68
C LYS A 19 -10.13 7.67 17.43
N SER A 20 -11.17 8.14 18.11
CA SER A 20 -11.07 9.31 19.00
C SER A 20 -10.03 9.07 20.10
N GLY A 21 -9.07 9.98 20.26
CA GLY A 21 -7.95 9.85 21.20
C GLY A 21 -6.92 8.76 20.86
N GLY A 22 -7.07 8.07 19.73
CA GLY A 22 -6.15 7.02 19.28
C GLY A 22 -5.03 7.53 18.38
N ASP A 23 -4.25 6.59 17.85
CA ASP A 23 -3.13 6.88 16.95
C ASP A 23 -3.58 7.62 15.69
N ARG A 24 -2.70 8.51 15.20
CA ARG A 24 -2.98 9.30 14.01
C ARG A 24 -2.87 8.48 12.72
N LEU A 25 -3.92 8.53 11.91
CA LEU A 25 -3.98 7.91 10.59
C LEU A 25 -3.69 8.95 9.49
N HIS A 26 -2.41 9.23 9.22
CA HIS A 26 -2.02 10.27 8.24
C HIS A 26 -0.77 9.93 7.41
N ASN A 27 0.05 8.99 7.87
CA ASN A 27 1.31 8.67 7.20
C ASN A 27 1.11 7.66 6.07
N ARG A 28 1.76 7.92 4.94
CA ARG A 28 1.73 7.08 3.73
C ARG A 28 2.92 6.12 3.75
N HIS A 29 2.62 4.83 3.66
CA HIS A 29 3.63 3.78 3.65
C HIS A 29 3.29 2.72 2.61
N VAL A 30 4.33 2.08 2.07
CA VAL A 30 4.19 0.76 1.44
C VAL A 30 4.78 -0.24 2.41
N LEU A 31 3.97 -1.21 2.82
CA LEU A 31 4.33 -2.24 3.79
C LEU A 31 4.18 -3.61 3.11
N THR A 32 5.20 -4.44 3.25
CA THR A 32 5.24 -5.82 2.76
C THR A 32 5.66 -6.75 3.90
N ASP A 33 5.61 -8.05 3.64
CA ASP A 33 6.13 -9.09 4.52
C ASP A 33 7.66 -9.01 4.75
N VAL A 34 8.40 -8.36 3.84
CA VAL A 34 9.87 -8.20 3.94
C VAL A 34 10.31 -6.87 4.55
N GLY A 35 9.46 -5.84 4.55
CA GLY A 35 9.82 -4.52 5.09
C GLY A 35 8.83 -3.42 4.68
N GLY A 36 9.25 -2.16 4.80
CA GLY A 36 8.40 -1.05 4.39
C GLY A 36 9.15 0.25 4.17
N VAL A 37 8.52 1.13 3.41
CA VAL A 37 9.03 2.47 3.12
C VAL A 37 7.98 3.52 3.51
N ALA A 38 8.45 4.67 3.98
CA ALA A 38 7.64 5.87 4.14
C ALA A 38 7.77 6.76 2.92
N LEU A 39 6.71 7.50 2.62
CA LEU A 39 6.59 8.36 1.45
C LEU A 39 6.31 9.80 1.89
N GLY A 40 6.96 10.76 1.21
CA GLY A 40 6.85 12.19 1.53
C GLY A 40 5.57 12.82 1.01
N ILE A 41 5.43 13.01 -0.29
CA ILE A 41 4.35 13.74 -0.97
C ILE A 41 3.25 12.81 -1.47
N GLY A 42 3.57 11.68 -2.11
CA GLY A 42 2.53 10.87 -2.75
C GLY A 42 2.95 9.54 -3.38
N LEU A 43 1.98 8.91 -4.04
CA LEU A 43 2.14 7.72 -4.91
C LEU A 43 1.56 7.95 -6.31
N ASP A 44 1.18 9.19 -6.61
CA ASP A 44 0.65 9.59 -7.91
C ASP A 44 1.79 9.83 -8.90
N ALA A 45 1.42 10.15 -10.14
CA ALA A 45 2.38 10.31 -11.22
C ALA A 45 3.23 11.59 -11.09
N GLY A 46 2.77 12.57 -10.29
CA GLY A 46 3.32 13.91 -10.24
C GLY A 46 3.30 14.64 -11.60
N ASP A 47 3.91 15.82 -11.63
CA ASP A 47 4.23 16.57 -12.83
C ASP A 47 5.70 16.39 -13.24
N THR A 48 6.04 16.87 -14.44
CA THR A 48 7.41 16.76 -14.97
C THR A 48 8.40 17.54 -14.11
N GLY A 49 9.44 16.87 -13.61
CA GLY A 49 10.50 17.46 -12.79
C GLY A 49 10.24 17.38 -11.29
N GLU A 50 9.08 16.87 -10.88
CA GLU A 50 8.81 16.60 -9.47
C GLU A 50 9.59 15.37 -8.99
N THR A 51 10.05 15.43 -7.74
CA THR A 51 10.74 14.34 -7.06
C THR A 51 10.16 14.20 -5.65
N ASP A 52 10.21 12.98 -5.12
CA ASP A 52 9.78 12.68 -3.77
C ASP A 52 10.79 11.75 -3.11
N ASP A 53 10.88 11.82 -1.79
CA ASP A 53 11.74 10.98 -0.98
C ASP A 53 11.04 9.67 -0.62
N VAL A 54 11.77 8.57 -0.83
CA VAL A 54 11.37 7.24 -0.36
C VAL A 54 12.32 6.81 0.75
N LEU A 55 11.80 6.74 1.96
CA LEU A 55 12.61 6.46 3.15
C LEU A 55 12.38 5.03 3.63
N LEU A 56 13.45 4.23 3.67
CA LEU A 56 13.39 2.89 4.24
C LEU A 56 13.05 2.97 5.74
N LEU A 57 12.02 2.24 6.17
CA LEU A 57 11.65 2.20 7.58
C LEU A 57 12.66 1.38 8.38
N PRO A 58 13.22 1.93 9.47
CA PRO A 58 13.93 1.12 10.45
C PRO A 58 13.03 0.00 10.96
N ARG A 59 13.62 -1.17 11.26
CA ARG A 59 12.87 -2.39 11.64
C ARG A 59 11.83 -2.15 12.74
N ALA A 60 12.14 -1.34 13.75
CA ALA A 60 11.20 -1.01 14.83
C ALA A 60 9.99 -0.22 14.34
N GLN A 61 10.21 0.79 13.48
CA GLN A 61 9.13 1.57 12.89
C GLN A 61 8.29 0.73 11.93
N TYR A 62 8.93 -0.08 11.08
CA TYR A 62 8.20 -1.02 10.22
C TYR A 62 7.26 -1.91 11.02
N ARG A 63 7.74 -2.54 12.10
CA ARG A 63 6.89 -3.42 12.93
C ARG A 63 5.73 -2.69 13.57
N LEU A 64 5.97 -1.48 14.08
CA LEU A 64 4.92 -0.63 14.63
C LEU A 64 3.87 -0.31 13.57
N ARG A 65 4.28 0.19 12.40
CA ARG A 65 3.34 0.55 11.32
C ARG A 65 2.59 -0.68 10.82
N TRP A 66 3.28 -1.80 10.62
CA TRP A 66 2.65 -3.07 10.26
C TRP A 66 1.55 -3.44 11.24
N SER A 67 1.84 -3.48 12.54
CA SER A 67 0.84 -3.88 13.54
C SER A 67 -0.37 -2.96 13.58
N GLN A 68 -0.20 -1.64 13.34
CA GLN A 68 -1.32 -0.70 13.35
C GLN A 68 -2.36 -0.98 12.25
N TYR A 69 -1.95 -1.54 11.11
CA TYR A 69 -2.82 -1.87 9.98
C TYR A 69 -3.27 -3.34 9.94
N VAL A 70 -2.78 -4.17 10.87
CA VAL A 70 -3.34 -5.49 11.14
C VAL A 70 -4.64 -5.28 11.92
N GLU A 71 -5.76 -5.74 11.36
CA GLU A 71 -7.11 -5.48 11.87
C GLU A 71 -7.29 -5.95 13.30
N GLU A 72 -6.70 -7.10 13.63
CA GLU A 72 -6.71 -7.70 14.97
C GLU A 72 -6.05 -6.82 16.03
N SER A 73 -5.20 -5.85 15.64
CA SER A 73 -4.64 -4.88 16.58
C SER A 73 -5.69 -3.93 17.14
N GLY A 74 -6.79 -3.71 16.41
CA GLY A 74 -7.79 -2.73 16.75
C GLY A 74 -7.26 -1.30 16.85
N THR A 75 -6.11 -0.96 16.26
CA THR A 75 -5.54 0.40 16.31
C THR A 75 -6.45 1.39 15.58
N PHE A 76 -6.85 1.04 14.36
CA PHE A 76 -7.79 1.79 13.55
C PHE A 76 -9.13 1.05 13.46
N GLU A 77 -10.18 1.77 13.12
CA GLU A 77 -11.51 1.19 12.88
C GLU A 77 -11.66 0.86 11.39
N CYS A 78 -12.00 -0.40 11.06
CA CYS A 78 -12.34 -0.78 9.70
C CYS A 78 -13.74 -0.25 9.39
N VAL A 79 -13.84 0.75 8.50
CA VAL A 79 -15.12 1.33 8.11
C VAL A 79 -15.83 0.42 7.10
N ASP A 80 -15.13 0.04 6.03
CA ASP A 80 -15.64 -0.85 4.99
C ASP A 80 -14.54 -1.41 4.08
N ARG A 81 -14.97 -2.34 3.19
CA ARG A 81 -14.15 -3.02 2.18
C ARG A 81 -14.77 -2.81 0.79
N PRO A 82 -14.63 -1.61 0.20
CA PRO A 82 -15.44 -1.20 -0.93
C PRO A 82 -15.27 -2.06 -2.18
N LYS A 83 -14.11 -2.73 -2.36
CA LYS A 83 -13.86 -3.51 -3.57
C LYS A 83 -12.69 -4.48 -3.44
N VAL A 84 -12.84 -5.64 -4.09
CA VAL A 84 -11.73 -6.52 -4.48
C VAL A 84 -11.59 -6.48 -6.00
N ILE A 85 -10.35 -6.36 -6.49
CA ILE A 85 -10.01 -6.36 -7.92
C ILE A 85 -9.01 -7.47 -8.17
N VAL A 86 -9.38 -8.44 -9.01
CA VAL A 86 -8.44 -9.45 -9.51
C VAL A 86 -7.87 -8.98 -10.84
N GLY A 87 -6.55 -9.00 -10.96
CA GLY A 87 -5.85 -8.59 -12.16
C GLY A 87 -6.02 -9.57 -13.30
N THR A 88 -6.00 -9.03 -14.53
CA THR A 88 -6.19 -9.79 -15.77
C THR A 88 -5.10 -9.54 -16.80
N ARG A 89 -4.06 -8.76 -16.45
CA ARG A 89 -2.96 -8.45 -17.38
C ARG A 89 -2.12 -9.70 -17.62
N THR A 90 -2.25 -10.28 -18.80
CA THR A 90 -1.35 -11.32 -19.30
C THR A 90 -0.12 -10.65 -19.91
N LYS A 91 1.08 -11.15 -19.59
CA LYS A 91 2.29 -10.78 -20.33
C LYS A 91 2.13 -11.33 -21.76
N PRO A 92 2.45 -10.58 -22.83
CA PRO A 92 2.49 -11.16 -24.17
C PRO A 92 3.47 -12.33 -24.15
N LEU A 93 3.07 -13.49 -24.69
CA LEU A 93 4.02 -14.56 -24.99
C LEU A 93 5.04 -14.00 -26.00
N GLY A 94 6.29 -13.78 -25.59
CA GLY A 94 7.37 -13.55 -26.57
C GLY A 94 8.40 -12.43 -26.34
N ALA A 95 8.57 -11.87 -25.13
CA ALA A 95 9.74 -11.03 -24.86
C ALA A 95 10.76 -11.76 -23.98
N HIS A 96 11.48 -12.71 -24.58
CA HIS A 96 12.82 -13.05 -24.14
C HIS A 96 13.74 -11.95 -24.70
N HIS A 97 14.35 -11.15 -23.82
CA HIS A 97 15.54 -10.38 -24.19
C HIS A 97 16.72 -11.24 -23.73
N GLY A 98 17.33 -11.91 -24.71
CA GLY A 98 18.70 -12.39 -24.61
C GLY A 98 19.67 -11.29 -25.03
#